data_AF-A0A916ZCW0-F1
#
_entry.id   AF-A0A916ZCW0-F1
#
_cell.length_a   1.000
_cell.length_b   1.000
_cell.length_c   1.000
_cell.angle_alpha   90.00
_cell.angle_beta   90.00
_cell.angle_gamma   90.00
#
_symmetry.space_group_name_H-M   'P 1'
#
loop_
_entity.id
_entity.type
_entity.pdbx_description
1 polymer ?
#
loop_
_entity_poly.entity_id
_entity_poly.type
_entity_poly.pdbx_seq_one_letter_code
_entity_poly.pdbx_strand_id
1 'polypeptide(L)'
;MSQIRGTSPSARLFVGEKWLVLTGLLGFGLAGICAVWVLIYGGHTSPEGDVSKAISFDAALGIFLLSTAAVIPLSGMGAAGRAVFRWCYIALALFSYFAETVQNFRGVNPRFVKGGSQFDVTVGSVFAFVALLLVLFYLFLAIQYFRRKTRRLHPELVLGIRYAMLAVLLSFAAGIWISVNQGRFTGMAGNIIWLHGLGFHALQALPFTAWLTGRSSLTEIQRRRMIHTAGIGYFLGLAALGWQTYIGSSILELSVLPLLAFGCFLIALLPVAVLLLKAGSPARNERSHVQ
;
A
#
# COMPACT_ATOMS: atom_id res chain seq x y z
N MET A 1 8.55 31.08 -29.80
CA MET A 1 9.56 30.41 -28.95
C MET A 1 9.22 28.93 -28.85
N SER A 2 9.88 28.12 -29.66
CA SER A 2 9.75 26.65 -29.65
C SER A 2 10.44 26.10 -28.40
N GLN A 3 9.67 25.69 -27.39
CA GLN A 3 10.22 24.92 -26.29
C GLN A 3 10.66 23.56 -26.83
N ILE A 4 11.96 23.38 -26.97
CA ILE A 4 12.60 22.08 -27.16
C ILE A 4 12.02 21.15 -26.09
N ARG A 5 11.26 20.14 -26.52
CA ARG A 5 10.77 19.05 -25.66
C ARG A 5 11.98 18.29 -25.13
N GLY A 6 12.64 18.83 -24.12
CA GLY A 6 13.60 18.09 -23.32
C GLY A 6 12.87 16.88 -22.76
N THR A 7 13.30 15.69 -23.16
CA THR A 7 12.79 14.43 -22.62
C THR A 7 12.87 14.51 -21.10
N SER A 8 11.72 14.56 -20.42
CA SER A 8 11.68 14.59 -18.96
C SER A 8 12.56 13.44 -18.43
N PRO A 9 13.48 13.71 -17.49
CA PRO A 9 14.37 12.68 -16.96
C PRO A 9 13.52 11.48 -16.50
N SER A 10 13.81 10.29 -17.04
CA SER A 10 13.09 9.07 -16.66
C SER A 10 13.12 8.91 -15.15
N ALA A 11 11.95 8.84 -14.51
CA ALA A 11 11.83 8.62 -13.08
C ALA A 11 12.59 7.34 -12.69
N ARG A 12 13.53 7.45 -11.74
CA ARG A 12 14.36 6.33 -11.31
C ARG A 12 13.81 5.77 -9.99
N LEU A 13 13.00 4.73 -10.09
CA LEU A 13 12.47 4.00 -8.92
C LEU A 13 13.60 3.26 -8.20
N PHE A 14 13.44 3.04 -6.89
CA PHE A 14 14.35 2.25 -6.03
C PHE A 14 15.80 2.77 -5.86
N VAL A 15 16.18 3.88 -6.52
CA VAL A 15 17.55 4.40 -6.47
C VAL A 15 17.94 4.78 -5.03
N GLY A 16 18.98 4.12 -4.52
CA GLY A 16 19.51 4.35 -3.17
C GLY A 16 18.77 3.60 -2.06
N GLU A 17 17.77 2.78 -2.39
CA GLU A 17 16.88 2.13 -1.41
C GLU A 17 17.08 0.60 -1.31
N LYS A 18 18.27 0.10 -1.68
CA LYS A 18 18.62 -1.34 -1.67
C LYS A 18 18.21 -2.05 -0.37
N TRP A 19 18.53 -1.47 0.78
CA TRP A 19 18.24 -2.09 2.07
C TRP A 19 16.75 -2.16 2.41
N LEU A 20 15.97 -1.16 1.96
CA LEU A 20 14.52 -1.19 2.13
C LEU A 20 13.89 -2.24 1.22
N VAL A 21 14.43 -2.41 0.00
CA VAL A 21 14.05 -3.50 -0.92
C VAL A 21 14.33 -4.86 -0.29
N LEU A 22 15.55 -5.09 0.22
CA LEU A 22 15.92 -6.36 0.86
C LEU A 22 15.06 -6.65 2.08
N THR A 23 14.73 -5.63 2.88
CA THR A 23 13.81 -5.78 4.02
C THR A 23 12.40 -6.15 3.57
N GLY A 24 11.91 -5.55 2.47
CA GLY A 24 10.63 -5.95 1.88
C GLY A 24 10.62 -7.38 1.34
N LEU A 25 11.71 -7.81 0.70
CA LEU A 25 11.88 -9.19 0.23
C LEU A 25 11.99 -10.19 1.38
N LEU A 26 12.61 -9.80 2.50
CA LEU A 26 12.63 -10.60 3.72
C LEU A 26 11.21 -10.91 4.20
N GLY A 27 10.28 -9.95 4.17
CA GLY A 27 8.87 -10.19 4.50
C GLY A 27 8.23 -11.30 3.67
N PHE A 28 8.49 -11.33 2.36
CA PHE A 28 8.03 -12.43 1.50
C PHE A 28 8.71 -13.76 1.84
N GLY A 29 10.01 -13.73 2.18
CA GLY A 29 10.74 -14.92 2.65
C GLY A 29 10.14 -15.50 3.93
N LEU A 30 9.87 -14.65 4.93
CA LEU A 30 9.22 -15.03 6.19
C LEU A 30 7.80 -15.55 5.95
N ALA A 31 7.00 -14.86 5.12
CA ALA A 31 5.68 -15.33 4.73
C ALA A 31 5.72 -16.72 4.08
N GLY A 32 6.72 -16.97 3.23
CA GLY A 32 6.94 -18.29 2.61
C GLY A 32 7.29 -19.37 3.63
N ILE A 33 8.17 -19.09 4.59
CA ILE A 33 8.51 -20.01 5.69
C ILE A 33 7.26 -20.33 6.52
N CYS A 34 6.50 -19.30 6.93
CA CYS A 34 5.24 -19.46 7.65
C CYS A 34 4.23 -20.28 6.84
N ALA A 35 4.12 -20.06 5.52
CA ALA A 35 3.21 -20.80 4.66
C ALA A 35 3.58 -22.29 4.58
N VAL A 36 4.86 -22.62 4.41
CA VAL A 36 5.34 -24.01 4.44
C VAL A 36 5.03 -24.65 5.79
N TRP A 37 5.27 -23.94 6.90
CA TRP A 37 4.90 -24.43 8.23
C TRP A 37 3.40 -24.72 8.34
N VAL A 38 2.54 -23.80 7.92
CA VAL A 38 1.09 -23.96 7.98
C VAL A 38 0.61 -25.14 7.14
N LEU A 39 1.23 -25.41 6.00
CA LEU A 39 0.90 -26.57 5.16
C LEU A 39 1.25 -27.90 5.83
N ILE A 40 2.34 -27.94 6.63
CA ILE A 40 2.82 -29.17 7.27
C ILE A 40 2.15 -29.40 8.63
N TYR A 41 1.99 -28.35 9.43
CA TYR A 41 1.61 -28.43 10.84
C TYR A 41 0.26 -27.75 11.17
N GLY A 42 -0.35 -27.05 10.22
CA GLY A 42 -1.53 -26.21 10.47
C GLY A 42 -1.18 -24.80 10.95
N GLY A 43 -2.19 -23.91 10.95
CA GLY A 43 -2.04 -22.50 11.31
C GLY A 43 -2.07 -22.22 12.81
N HIS A 44 -3.03 -22.83 13.51
CA HIS A 44 -3.25 -22.57 14.93
C HIS A 44 -2.10 -23.12 15.78
N THR A 45 -1.61 -22.27 16.69
CA THR A 45 -0.58 -22.63 17.67
C THR A 45 -1.12 -22.31 19.05
N SER A 46 -1.34 -23.35 19.86
CA SER A 46 -1.87 -23.21 21.22
C SER A 46 -0.98 -22.31 22.09
N PRO A 47 -1.53 -21.46 22.98
CA PRO A 47 -2.96 -21.30 23.27
C PRO A 47 -3.73 -20.39 22.29
N GLU A 48 -3.15 -19.28 21.83
CA GLU A 48 -3.87 -18.23 21.10
C GLU A 48 -3.18 -17.77 19.80
N GLY A 49 -2.04 -18.38 19.48
CA GLY A 49 -1.22 -18.06 18.32
C GLY A 49 -1.81 -18.61 17.02
N ASP A 50 -1.44 -17.99 15.92
CA ASP A 50 -1.87 -18.43 14.59
C ASP A 50 -0.84 -18.00 13.52
N VAL A 51 0.01 -18.94 13.11
CA VAL A 51 1.06 -18.72 12.11
C VAL A 51 0.48 -18.31 10.76
N SER A 52 -0.79 -18.64 10.47
CA SER A 52 -1.44 -18.18 9.24
C SER A 52 -1.63 -16.66 9.19
N LYS A 53 -1.75 -16.01 10.37
CA LYS A 53 -1.82 -14.54 10.47
C LYS A 53 -0.48 -13.90 10.10
N ALA A 54 0.63 -14.52 10.51
CA ALA A 54 1.98 -14.06 10.19
C ALA A 54 2.23 -14.06 8.67
N ILE A 55 1.73 -15.07 7.93
CA ILE A 55 1.84 -15.10 6.45
C ILE A 55 1.32 -13.81 5.83
N SER A 56 0.05 -13.47 6.15
CA SER A 56 -0.60 -12.31 5.56
C SER A 56 0.04 -10.99 6.00
N PHE A 57 0.51 -10.92 7.25
CA PHE A 57 1.18 -9.74 7.78
C PHE A 57 2.55 -9.52 7.14
N ASP A 58 3.38 -10.57 7.11
CA ASP A 58 4.75 -10.49 6.61
C ASP A 58 4.78 -10.13 5.12
N ALA A 59 3.87 -10.74 4.34
CA ALA A 59 3.67 -10.41 2.93
C ALA A 59 3.14 -8.99 2.74
N ALA A 60 2.15 -8.55 3.54
CA ALA A 60 1.57 -7.22 3.44
C ALA A 60 2.59 -6.11 3.79
N LEU A 61 3.34 -6.28 4.88
CA LEU A 61 4.41 -5.34 5.24
C LEU A 61 5.53 -5.39 4.20
N GLY A 62 5.87 -6.57 3.68
CA GLY A 62 6.85 -6.75 2.61
C GLY A 62 6.52 -5.94 1.35
N ILE A 63 5.31 -6.10 0.81
CA ILE A 63 4.89 -5.36 -0.40
C ILE A 63 4.76 -3.86 -0.14
N PHE A 64 4.40 -3.46 1.09
CA PHE A 64 4.33 -2.07 1.49
C PHE A 64 5.72 -1.43 1.56
N LEU A 65 6.73 -2.14 2.08
CA LEU A 65 8.13 -1.69 2.08
C LEU A 65 8.70 -1.58 0.67
N LEU A 66 8.42 -2.54 -0.21
CA LEU A 66 8.84 -2.46 -1.62
C LEU A 66 8.24 -1.24 -2.31
N SER A 67 6.94 -1.00 -2.11
CA SER A 67 6.25 0.15 -2.68
C SER A 67 6.80 1.46 -2.13
N THR A 68 7.10 1.49 -0.83
CA THR A 68 7.76 2.61 -0.15
C THR A 68 9.14 2.88 -0.76
N ALA A 69 9.95 1.84 -0.96
CA ALA A 69 11.27 1.93 -1.59
C ALA A 69 11.19 2.43 -3.04
N ALA A 70 10.14 2.08 -3.76
CA ALA A 70 9.90 2.56 -5.13
C ALA A 70 9.63 4.08 -5.16
N VAL A 71 8.83 4.59 -4.22
CA VAL A 71 8.38 5.98 -4.26
C VAL A 71 9.34 6.94 -3.57
N ILE A 72 10.04 6.56 -2.48
CA ILE A 72 10.92 7.45 -1.69
C ILE A 72 11.91 8.28 -2.52
N PRO A 73 12.59 7.73 -3.55
CA PRO A 73 13.52 8.52 -4.38
C PRO A 73 12.86 9.72 -5.07
N LEU A 74 11.55 9.66 -5.27
CA LEU A 74 10.71 10.70 -5.88
C LEU A 74 10.19 11.72 -4.85
N SER A 75 10.49 11.53 -3.57
CA SER A 75 10.11 12.48 -2.52
C SER A 75 10.93 13.76 -2.60
N GLY A 76 10.41 14.85 -2.03
CA GLY A 76 11.13 16.12 -1.90
C GLY A 76 12.27 16.11 -0.86
N MET A 77 12.60 14.96 -0.27
CA MET A 77 13.54 14.83 0.82
C MET A 77 15.00 14.97 0.35
N GLY A 78 15.83 15.60 1.18
CA GLY A 78 17.28 15.59 1.01
C GLY A 78 17.89 14.22 1.31
N ALA A 79 19.14 14.00 0.92
CA ALA A 79 19.85 12.72 1.10
C ALA A 79 19.88 12.26 2.58
N ALA A 80 20.22 13.16 3.50
CA ALA A 80 20.22 12.87 4.94
C ALA A 80 18.83 12.48 5.45
N GLY A 81 17.79 13.24 5.09
CA GLY A 81 16.42 12.94 5.48
C GLY A 81 15.95 11.57 4.98
N ARG A 82 16.28 11.21 3.73
CA ARG A 82 15.97 9.87 3.18
C ARG A 82 16.72 8.77 3.92
N ALA A 83 17.99 8.99 4.27
CA ALA A 83 18.77 8.02 5.03
C ALA A 83 18.17 7.78 6.43
N VAL A 84 17.81 8.85 7.16
CA VAL A 84 17.16 8.75 8.47
C VAL A 84 15.83 8.02 8.36
N PHE A 85 14.97 8.41 7.41
CA PHE A 85 13.71 7.73 7.16
C PHE A 85 13.94 6.23 6.93
N ARG A 86 14.79 5.87 5.96
CA ARG A 86 15.05 4.49 5.58
C ARG A 86 15.50 3.65 6.76
N TRP A 87 16.50 4.09 7.52
CA TRP A 87 17.06 3.28 8.60
C TRP A 87 16.10 3.12 9.77
N CYS A 88 15.39 4.18 10.17
CA CYS A 88 14.34 4.06 11.18
C CYS A 88 13.22 3.12 10.72
N TYR A 89 12.78 3.26 9.46
CA TYR A 89 11.69 2.44 8.92
C TYR A 89 12.07 0.96 8.83
N ILE A 90 13.31 0.65 8.44
CA ILE A 90 13.84 -0.72 8.43
C ILE A 90 13.83 -1.29 9.85
N ALA A 91 14.33 -0.56 10.85
CA ALA A 91 14.37 -1.05 12.23
C ALA A 91 12.95 -1.36 12.77
N LEU A 92 11.99 -0.46 12.52
CA LEU A 92 10.59 -0.66 12.90
C LEU A 92 9.96 -1.87 12.20
N ALA A 93 10.26 -2.06 10.91
CA ALA A 93 9.76 -3.21 10.16
C ALA A 93 10.37 -4.54 10.62
N LEU A 94 11.68 -4.58 10.90
CA LEU A 94 12.34 -5.77 11.43
C LEU A 94 11.78 -6.16 12.80
N PHE A 95 11.52 -5.18 13.68
CA PHE A 95 10.82 -5.44 14.93
C PHE A 95 9.41 -6.00 14.69
N SER A 96 8.68 -5.45 13.72
CA SER A 96 7.32 -5.88 13.39
C SER A 96 7.29 -7.33 12.88
N TYR A 97 8.21 -7.70 11.99
CA TYR A 97 8.40 -9.10 11.58
C TYR A 97 8.73 -10.01 12.77
N PHE A 98 9.69 -9.61 13.60
CA PHE A 98 10.03 -10.38 14.80
C PHE A 98 8.81 -10.59 15.71
N ALA A 99 8.13 -9.50 16.07
CA ALA A 99 6.99 -9.53 16.97
C ALA A 99 5.85 -10.38 16.41
N GLU A 100 5.47 -10.18 15.14
CA GLU A 100 4.40 -10.93 14.52
C GLU A 100 4.75 -12.41 14.36
N THR A 101 5.88 -12.72 13.73
CA THR A 101 6.26 -14.10 13.41
C THR A 101 6.53 -14.87 14.72
N VAL A 102 7.43 -14.39 15.58
CA VAL A 102 7.88 -15.15 16.76
C VAL A 102 6.77 -15.32 17.79
N GLN A 103 5.92 -14.31 18.03
CA GLN A 103 4.84 -14.45 19.01
C GLN A 103 3.80 -15.46 18.54
N ASN A 104 3.42 -15.46 17.25
CA ASN A 104 2.47 -16.45 16.74
C ASN A 104 3.03 -17.88 16.82
N PHE A 105 4.33 -18.09 16.54
CA PHE A 105 5.01 -19.37 16.75
C PHE A 105 5.07 -19.79 18.23
N ARG A 106 5.09 -18.83 19.16
CA ARG A 106 5.05 -19.08 20.61
C ARG A 106 3.64 -19.29 21.16
N GLY A 107 2.61 -19.28 20.30
CA GLY A 107 1.23 -19.44 20.74
C GLY A 107 0.58 -18.16 21.27
N VAL A 108 1.14 -16.99 20.95
CA VAL A 108 0.68 -15.69 21.44
C VAL A 108 0.30 -14.79 20.26
N ASN A 109 -0.86 -14.13 20.35
CA ASN A 109 -1.21 -13.07 19.42
C ASN A 109 -0.58 -11.73 19.88
N PRO A 110 0.41 -11.18 19.15
CA PRO A 110 1.12 -9.97 19.58
C PRO A 110 0.27 -8.70 19.53
N ARG A 111 -0.86 -8.72 18.81
CA ARG A 111 -1.74 -7.56 18.66
C ARG A 111 -2.74 -7.45 19.80
N PHE A 112 -3.17 -8.60 20.33
CA PHE A 112 -4.20 -8.73 21.37
C PHE A 112 -3.79 -9.80 22.38
N VAL A 113 -2.80 -9.47 23.21
CA VAL A 113 -2.23 -10.42 24.19
C VAL A 113 -3.29 -10.77 25.24
N LYS A 114 -3.62 -12.06 25.36
CA LYS A 114 -4.53 -12.61 26.38
C LYS A 114 -3.84 -13.72 27.15
N GLY A 115 -3.77 -13.60 28.48
CA GLY A 115 -3.14 -14.61 29.34
C GLY A 115 -1.64 -14.82 29.11
N GLY A 116 -0.95 -13.88 28.46
CA GLY A 116 0.49 -13.96 28.17
C GLY A 116 1.38 -13.59 29.36
N SER A 117 2.66 -13.91 29.25
CA SER A 117 3.69 -13.49 30.20
C SER A 117 3.96 -11.98 30.14
N GLN A 118 4.69 -11.43 31.12
CA GLN A 118 5.11 -10.02 31.09
C GLN A 118 5.94 -9.67 29.85
N PHE A 119 6.73 -10.62 29.35
CA PHE A 119 7.45 -10.45 28.09
C PHE A 119 6.48 -10.25 26.92
N ASP A 120 5.41 -11.05 26.85
CA ASP A 120 4.44 -11.00 25.76
C ASP A 120 3.66 -9.69 25.75
N VAL A 121 3.24 -9.22 26.93
CA VAL A 121 2.59 -7.92 27.10
C VAL A 121 3.53 -6.78 26.69
N THR A 122 4.80 -6.88 27.05
CA THR A 122 5.82 -5.89 26.67
C THR A 122 6.01 -5.86 25.15
N VAL A 123 6.20 -7.01 24.51
CA VAL A 123 6.35 -7.10 23.05
C VAL A 123 5.11 -6.56 22.33
N GLY A 124 3.90 -6.92 22.78
CA GLY A 124 2.67 -6.40 22.21
C GLY A 124 2.52 -4.88 22.38
N SER A 125 2.89 -4.33 23.54
CA SER A 125 2.87 -2.88 23.79
C SER A 125 3.86 -2.14 22.90
N VAL A 126 5.09 -2.66 22.77
CA VAL A 126 6.10 -2.10 21.87
C VAL A 126 5.63 -2.22 20.41
N PHE A 127 4.94 -3.30 20.04
CA PHE A 127 4.42 -3.48 18.69
C PHE A 127 3.35 -2.44 18.35
N ALA A 128 2.43 -2.14 19.27
CA ALA A 128 1.48 -1.04 19.10
C ALA A 128 2.17 0.32 18.96
N PHE A 129 3.21 0.58 19.77
CA PHE A 129 4.00 1.80 19.67
C PHE A 129 4.76 1.90 18.33
N VAL A 130 5.35 0.80 17.86
CA VAL A 130 6.01 0.71 16.55
C VAL A 130 5.02 1.00 15.42
N ALA A 131 3.78 0.48 15.49
CA ALA A 131 2.74 0.78 14.52
C ALA A 131 2.42 2.29 14.47
N LEU A 132 2.32 2.97 15.62
CA LEU A 132 2.13 4.42 15.68
C LEU A 132 3.32 5.20 15.09
N LEU A 133 4.55 4.76 15.36
CA LEU A 133 5.73 5.36 14.74
C LEU A 133 5.71 5.20 13.21
N LEU A 134 5.33 4.03 12.69
CA LEU A 134 5.19 3.81 11.25
C LEU A 134 4.19 4.80 10.63
N VAL A 135 3.05 5.07 11.29
CA VAL A 135 2.08 6.09 10.89
C VAL A 135 2.73 7.48 10.83
N LEU A 136 3.46 7.88 11.87
CA LEU A 136 4.11 9.20 11.94
C LEU A 136 5.18 9.40 10.86
N PHE A 137 6.02 8.39 10.63
CA PHE A 137 7.00 8.42 9.54
C PHE A 137 6.31 8.60 8.20
N TYR A 138 5.21 7.89 7.98
CA TYR A 138 4.49 7.97 6.71
C TYR A 138 3.73 9.28 6.52
N LEU A 139 3.20 9.88 7.59
CA LEU A 139 2.66 11.24 7.59
C LEU A 139 3.74 12.24 7.16
N PHE A 140 4.94 12.12 7.73
CA PHE A 140 6.08 12.94 7.34
C PHE A 140 6.43 12.75 5.86
N LEU A 141 6.46 11.51 5.37
CA LEU A 141 6.69 11.20 3.95
C LEU A 141 5.60 11.80 3.06
N ALA A 142 4.32 11.66 3.43
CA ALA A 142 3.19 12.21 2.69
C ALA A 142 3.32 13.72 2.52
N ILE A 143 3.66 14.46 3.59
CA ILE A 143 3.88 15.91 3.55
C ILE A 143 4.90 16.29 2.46
N GLN A 144 5.95 15.49 2.24
CA GLN A 144 6.95 15.76 1.21
C GLN A 144 6.39 15.72 -0.20
N TYR A 145 5.38 14.89 -0.48
CA TYR A 145 4.72 14.85 -1.78
C TYR A 145 3.75 16.01 -1.98
N PHE A 146 3.20 16.59 -0.91
CA PHE A 146 2.32 17.76 -1.00
C PHE A 146 3.06 19.08 -1.21
N ARG A 147 4.38 19.12 -0.96
CA ARG A 147 5.23 20.30 -1.20
C ARG A 147 5.35 20.68 -2.70
N ARG A 148 5.53 21.99 -2.95
CA ARG A 148 5.66 22.57 -4.31
C ARG A 148 6.85 22.01 -5.10
N LYS A 149 8.00 21.82 -4.44
CA LYS A 149 9.25 21.34 -5.05
C LYS A 149 9.06 20.01 -5.76
N THR A 150 8.43 19.05 -5.09
CA THR A 150 8.22 17.68 -5.58
C THR A 150 7.34 17.65 -6.84
N ARG A 151 6.30 18.49 -6.90
CA ARG A 151 5.41 18.57 -8.08
C ARG A 151 6.11 18.92 -9.38
N ARG A 152 7.19 19.70 -9.32
CA ARG A 152 7.87 20.20 -10.53
C ARG A 152 8.78 19.15 -11.18
N LEU A 153 9.24 18.16 -10.41
CA LEU A 153 10.20 17.16 -10.90
C LEU A 153 9.52 16.05 -11.72
N HIS A 154 8.42 15.50 -11.20
CA HIS A 154 7.69 14.40 -11.83
C HIS A 154 6.16 14.61 -11.67
N PRO A 155 5.56 15.57 -12.39
CA PRO A 155 4.21 16.05 -12.08
C PRO A 155 3.13 14.96 -12.14
N GLU A 156 3.16 14.06 -13.11
CA GLU A 156 2.20 12.97 -13.22
C GLU A 156 2.39 11.92 -12.13
N LEU A 157 3.61 11.42 -11.93
CA LEU A 157 3.90 10.37 -10.96
C LEU A 157 3.63 10.83 -9.52
N VAL A 158 4.00 12.07 -9.20
CA VAL A 158 3.72 12.69 -7.90
C VAL A 158 2.22 12.88 -7.68
N LEU A 159 1.42 13.12 -8.73
CA LEU A 159 -0.03 13.18 -8.61
C LEU A 159 -0.61 11.82 -8.20
N GLY A 160 -0.18 10.73 -8.83
CA GLY A 160 -0.58 9.37 -8.43
C GLY A 160 -0.18 9.03 -6.99
N ILE A 161 1.04 9.39 -6.60
CA ILE A 161 1.53 9.18 -5.23
C ILE A 161 0.71 9.99 -4.21
N ARG A 162 0.29 11.21 -4.52
CA ARG A 162 -0.54 12.01 -3.59
C ARG A 162 -1.87 11.34 -3.27
N TYR A 163 -2.56 10.80 -4.28
CA TYR A 163 -3.78 10.05 -4.03
C TYR A 163 -3.50 8.77 -3.24
N ALA A 164 -2.39 8.07 -3.52
CA ALA A 164 -1.98 6.93 -2.73
C ALA A 164 -1.73 7.30 -1.26
N MET A 165 -1.06 8.43 -1.00
CA MET A 165 -0.83 8.92 0.36
C MET A 165 -2.15 9.17 1.09
N LEU A 166 -3.16 9.79 0.44
CA LEU A 166 -4.48 9.99 1.05
C LEU A 166 -5.18 8.67 1.41
N ALA A 167 -5.13 7.68 0.51
CA ALA A 167 -5.67 6.35 0.75
C ALA A 167 -4.94 5.60 1.88
N VAL A 168 -3.62 5.75 1.94
CA VAL A 168 -2.78 5.20 3.02
C VAL A 168 -3.12 5.85 4.37
N LEU A 169 -3.39 7.16 4.43
CA LEU A 169 -3.84 7.81 5.66
C LEU A 169 -5.19 7.26 6.15
N LEU A 170 -6.11 6.97 5.24
CA LEU A 170 -7.37 6.31 5.58
C LEU A 170 -7.13 4.87 6.11
N SER A 171 -6.19 4.14 5.51
CA SER A 171 -5.77 2.83 6.03
C SER A 171 -5.14 2.89 7.42
N PHE A 172 -4.33 3.91 7.71
CA PHE A 172 -3.79 4.10 9.06
C PHE A 172 -4.89 4.40 10.07
N ALA A 173 -5.89 5.22 9.70
CA ALA A 173 -7.06 5.43 10.56
C ALA A 173 -7.79 4.11 10.84
N ALA A 174 -7.92 3.23 9.85
CA ALA A 174 -8.47 1.88 10.05
C ALA A 174 -7.59 1.00 10.96
N GLY A 175 -6.26 1.11 10.88
CA GLY A 175 -5.34 0.40 11.78
C GLY A 175 -5.44 0.88 13.24
N ILE A 176 -5.58 2.20 13.44
CA ILE A 176 -5.85 2.79 14.76
C ILE A 176 -7.21 2.29 15.27
N TRP A 177 -8.23 2.26 14.41
CA TRP A 177 -9.54 1.71 14.76
C TRP A 177 -9.45 0.23 15.20
N ILE A 178 -8.74 -0.63 14.48
CA ILE A 178 -8.50 -2.03 14.88
C ILE A 178 -7.88 -2.11 16.29
N SER A 179 -6.93 -1.22 16.57
CA SER A 179 -6.21 -1.18 17.85
C SER A 179 -7.11 -0.73 19.00
N VAL A 180 -7.88 0.35 18.81
CA VAL A 180 -8.84 0.86 19.81
C VAL A 180 -9.96 -0.16 20.05
N ASN A 181 -10.43 -0.81 18.99
CA ASN A 181 -11.48 -1.82 19.05
C ASN A 181 -11.01 -3.17 19.63
N GLN A 182 -9.70 -3.35 19.86
CA GLN A 182 -9.11 -4.62 20.32
C GLN A 182 -9.51 -5.83 19.45
N GLY A 183 -9.69 -5.58 18.15
CA GLY A 183 -10.19 -6.58 17.21
C GLY A 183 -10.43 -6.02 15.82
N ARG A 184 -10.44 -6.91 14.82
CA ARG A 184 -10.67 -6.53 13.42
C ARG A 184 -12.14 -6.41 13.02
N PHE A 185 -13.06 -6.83 13.89
CA PHE A 185 -14.48 -6.87 13.59
C PHE A 185 -15.25 -5.78 14.34
N THR A 186 -16.26 -5.21 13.69
CA THR A 186 -17.21 -4.25 14.27
C THR A 186 -18.64 -4.66 13.89
N GLY A 187 -19.59 -4.43 14.80
CA GLY A 187 -20.96 -4.90 14.63
C GLY A 187 -21.06 -6.42 14.43
N MET A 188 -21.94 -6.87 13.52
CA MET A 188 -22.18 -8.30 13.29
C MET A 188 -21.10 -8.96 12.42
N ALA A 189 -20.69 -8.29 11.33
CA ALA A 189 -19.82 -8.88 10.31
C ALA A 189 -18.85 -7.89 9.65
N GLY A 190 -18.83 -6.62 10.07
CA GLY A 190 -17.95 -5.60 9.53
C GLY A 190 -16.49 -5.93 9.82
N ASN A 191 -15.64 -6.05 8.80
CA ASN A 191 -14.24 -6.41 8.98
C ASN A 191 -13.29 -5.29 8.51
N ILE A 192 -12.71 -4.60 9.49
CA ILE A 192 -11.86 -3.40 9.33
C ILE A 192 -10.58 -3.70 8.54
N ILE A 193 -10.14 -4.97 8.51
CA ILE A 193 -8.91 -5.37 7.81
C ILE A 193 -8.97 -5.08 6.31
N TRP A 194 -10.17 -5.07 5.70
CA TRP A 194 -10.34 -4.78 4.27
C TRP A 194 -10.01 -3.32 3.96
N LEU A 195 -10.55 -2.38 4.75
CA LEU A 195 -10.24 -0.95 4.61
C LEU A 195 -8.74 -0.70 4.86
N HIS A 196 -8.20 -1.33 5.91
CA HIS A 196 -6.78 -1.23 6.26
C HIS A 196 -5.88 -1.76 5.14
N GLY A 197 -6.09 -2.99 4.67
CA GLY A 197 -5.28 -3.60 3.62
C GLY A 197 -5.39 -2.89 2.28
N LEU A 198 -6.62 -2.69 1.79
CA LEU A 198 -6.85 -2.09 0.46
C LEU A 198 -6.38 -0.64 0.37
N GLY A 199 -6.44 0.13 1.47
CA GLY A 199 -5.90 1.49 1.47
C GLY A 199 -4.39 1.53 1.28
N PHE A 200 -3.64 0.56 1.82
CA PHE A 200 -2.20 0.45 1.55
C PHE A 200 -1.91 0.05 0.10
N HIS A 201 -2.76 -0.78 -0.51
CA HIS A 201 -2.60 -1.20 -1.91
C HIS A 201 -2.70 -0.04 -2.93
N ALA A 202 -3.18 1.13 -2.51
CA ALA A 202 -3.18 2.34 -3.33
C ALA A 202 -1.76 2.80 -3.72
N LEU A 203 -0.76 2.48 -2.90
CA LEU A 203 0.65 2.82 -3.12
C LEU A 203 1.27 2.04 -4.29
N GLN A 204 0.69 0.92 -4.65
CA GLN A 204 1.01 0.12 -5.82
C GLN A 204 0.17 0.62 -7.00
N ALA A 205 -1.16 0.66 -6.83
CA ALA A 205 -2.10 0.89 -7.92
C ALA A 205 -1.97 2.28 -8.56
N LEU A 206 -1.96 3.35 -7.75
CA LEU A 206 -2.06 4.72 -8.27
C LEU A 206 -0.74 5.25 -8.86
N PRO A 207 0.44 5.00 -8.26
CA PRO A 207 1.71 5.29 -8.91
C PRO A 207 1.91 4.47 -10.18
N PHE A 208 1.44 3.21 -10.23
CA PHE A 208 1.50 2.40 -11.44
C PHE A 208 0.64 3.01 -12.57
N THR A 209 -0.59 3.42 -12.29
CA THR A 209 -1.44 4.15 -13.26
C THR A 209 -0.77 5.43 -13.76
N ALA A 210 -0.15 6.20 -12.85
CA ALA A 210 0.55 7.43 -13.21
C ALA A 210 1.82 7.16 -14.06
N TRP A 211 2.54 6.09 -13.76
CA TRP A 211 3.70 5.66 -14.55
C TRP A 211 3.29 5.21 -15.95
N LEU A 212 2.22 4.41 -16.07
CA LEU A 212 1.74 3.89 -17.35
C LEU A 212 1.20 5.02 -18.24
N THR A 213 0.41 5.93 -17.67
CA THR A 213 -0.06 7.13 -18.40
C THR A 213 1.12 7.99 -18.86
N GLY A 214 2.16 8.14 -18.04
CA GLY A 214 3.40 8.85 -18.39
C GLY A 214 4.18 8.26 -19.56
N ARG A 215 3.99 6.95 -19.86
CA ARG A 215 4.62 6.26 -21.00
C ARG A 215 3.75 6.18 -22.25
N SER A 216 2.54 6.72 -22.19
CA SER A 216 1.61 6.72 -23.32
C SER A 216 1.78 7.95 -24.23
N SER A 217 1.24 7.88 -25.44
CA SER A 217 1.16 9.00 -26.40
C SER A 217 0.09 10.05 -26.04
N LEU A 218 -0.56 9.92 -24.89
CA LEU A 218 -1.61 10.83 -24.44
C LEU A 218 -1.06 12.23 -24.17
N THR A 219 -1.91 13.24 -24.38
CA THR A 219 -1.59 14.62 -23.99
C THR A 219 -1.49 14.76 -22.47
N GLU A 220 -0.78 15.77 -21.98
CA GLU A 220 -0.63 16.02 -20.54
C GLU A 220 -1.98 16.14 -19.81
N ILE A 221 -2.95 16.81 -20.43
CA ILE A 221 -4.30 16.96 -19.89
C ILE A 221 -4.98 15.59 -19.76
N GLN A 222 -4.88 14.73 -20.77
CA GLN A 222 -5.45 13.39 -20.75
C GLN A 222 -4.79 12.51 -19.67
N ARG A 223 -3.46 12.54 -19.56
CA ARG A 223 -2.73 11.80 -18.51
C ARG A 223 -3.19 12.20 -17.11
N ARG A 224 -3.27 13.52 -16.84
CA ARG A 224 -3.74 14.02 -15.54
C ARG A 224 -5.18 13.65 -15.26
N ARG A 225 -6.08 13.76 -16.24
CA ARG A 225 -7.48 13.33 -16.10
C ARG A 225 -7.57 11.86 -15.71
N MET A 226 -6.82 10.99 -16.41
CA MET A 226 -6.78 9.56 -16.08
C MET A 226 -6.29 9.29 -14.64
N ILE A 227 -5.23 9.99 -14.19
CA ILE A 227 -4.73 9.85 -12.82
C ILE A 227 -5.73 10.36 -11.79
N HIS A 228 -6.42 11.49 -12.05
CA HIS A 228 -7.48 11.99 -11.18
C HIS A 228 -8.66 11.03 -11.10
N THR A 229 -9.14 10.52 -12.24
CA THR A 229 -10.21 9.50 -12.29
C THR A 229 -9.81 8.27 -11.50
N ALA A 230 -8.58 7.78 -11.66
CA ALA A 230 -8.07 6.65 -10.92
C ALA A 230 -8.04 6.90 -9.41
N GLY A 231 -7.46 8.04 -9.00
CA GLY A 231 -7.32 8.41 -7.59
C GLY A 231 -8.66 8.66 -6.89
N ILE A 232 -9.57 9.41 -7.53
CA ILE A 232 -10.91 9.70 -6.99
C ILE A 232 -11.73 8.41 -6.89
N GLY A 233 -11.73 7.59 -7.96
CA GLY A 233 -12.41 6.29 -7.95
C GLY A 233 -11.91 5.41 -6.81
N TYR A 234 -10.60 5.25 -6.66
CA TYR A 234 -10.02 4.44 -5.59
C TYR A 234 -10.42 4.95 -4.19
N PHE A 235 -10.33 6.27 -3.96
CA PHE A 235 -10.65 6.87 -2.66
C PHE A 235 -12.13 6.73 -2.32
N LEU A 236 -13.04 6.97 -3.26
CA LEU A 236 -14.48 6.76 -3.07
C LEU A 236 -14.80 5.28 -2.81
N GLY A 237 -14.10 4.37 -3.48
CA GLY A 237 -14.25 2.93 -3.24
C GLY A 237 -13.86 2.54 -1.81
N LEU A 238 -12.75 3.06 -1.30
CA LEU A 238 -12.35 2.87 0.09
C LEU A 238 -13.36 3.49 1.07
N ALA A 239 -13.87 4.68 0.78
CA ALA A 239 -14.86 5.34 1.63
C ALA A 239 -16.16 4.51 1.73
N ALA A 240 -16.65 3.98 0.61
CA ALA A 240 -17.83 3.11 0.58
C ALA A 240 -17.61 1.80 1.35
N LEU A 241 -16.44 1.15 1.18
CA LEU A 241 -16.07 -0.03 1.98
C LEU A 241 -15.96 0.27 3.47
N GLY A 242 -15.34 1.39 3.81
CA GLY A 242 -15.21 1.84 5.19
C GLY A 242 -16.56 2.11 5.82
N TRP A 243 -17.50 2.71 5.08
CA TRP A 243 -18.85 2.94 5.55
C TRP A 243 -19.65 1.64 5.73
N GLN A 244 -19.60 0.71 4.77
CA GLN A 244 -20.20 -0.62 4.90
C GLN A 244 -19.67 -1.36 6.14
N THR A 245 -18.36 -1.25 6.38
CA THR A 245 -17.71 -1.84 7.55
C THR A 245 -18.17 -1.15 8.83
N TYR A 246 -18.26 0.18 8.85
CA TYR A 246 -18.67 0.97 10.01
C TYR A 246 -20.07 0.65 10.51
N ILE A 247 -21.02 0.40 9.60
CA ILE A 247 -22.37 -0.05 9.97
C ILE A 247 -22.43 -1.53 10.38
N GLY A 248 -21.28 -2.21 10.50
CA GLY A 248 -21.17 -3.56 11.01
C GLY A 248 -21.55 -4.66 10.01
N SER A 249 -21.64 -4.34 8.72
CA SER A 249 -22.07 -5.25 7.66
C SER A 249 -20.89 -5.86 6.92
N SER A 250 -21.06 -7.06 6.36
CA SER A 250 -20.01 -7.71 5.58
C SER A 250 -19.79 -6.98 4.25
N ILE A 251 -18.55 -6.92 3.77
CA ILE A 251 -18.26 -6.36 2.43
C ILE A 251 -18.78 -7.25 1.29
N LEU A 252 -19.12 -8.51 1.60
CA LEU A 252 -19.69 -9.47 0.64
C LEU A 252 -21.23 -9.44 0.64
N GLU A 253 -21.83 -8.68 1.54
CA GLU A 253 -23.27 -8.50 1.59
C GLU A 253 -23.73 -7.64 0.41
N LEU A 254 -24.78 -8.07 -0.30
CA LEU A 254 -25.28 -7.33 -1.46
C LEU A 254 -26.05 -6.09 -0.98
N SER A 255 -25.37 -4.95 -0.95
CA SER A 255 -25.95 -3.64 -0.63
C SER A 255 -25.42 -2.56 -1.59
N VAL A 256 -25.95 -1.35 -1.48
CA VAL A 256 -25.53 -0.21 -2.31
C VAL A 256 -24.04 0.09 -2.12
N LEU A 257 -23.49 -0.09 -0.91
CA LEU A 257 -22.11 0.33 -0.59
C LEU A 257 -21.05 -0.58 -1.21
N PRO A 258 -21.12 -1.93 -1.15
CA PRO A 258 -20.21 -2.80 -1.89
C PRO A 258 -20.35 -2.66 -3.40
N LEU A 259 -21.57 -2.46 -3.94
CA LEU A 259 -21.76 -2.21 -5.36
C LEU A 259 -21.09 -0.89 -5.80
N LEU A 260 -21.26 0.17 -5.01
CA LEU A 260 -20.58 1.45 -5.23
C LEU A 260 -19.06 1.28 -5.14
N ALA A 261 -18.56 0.59 -4.12
CA ALA A 261 -17.13 0.31 -3.96
C ALA A 261 -16.56 -0.42 -5.17
N PHE A 262 -17.24 -1.49 -5.61
CA PHE A 262 -16.85 -2.26 -6.79
C PHE A 262 -16.81 -1.39 -8.05
N GLY A 263 -17.87 -0.62 -8.33
CA GLY A 263 -17.91 0.31 -9.46
C GLY A 263 -16.78 1.36 -9.40
N CYS A 264 -16.52 1.90 -8.22
CA CYS A 264 -15.43 2.84 -7.98
C CYS A 264 -14.04 2.23 -8.24
N PHE A 265 -13.78 0.99 -7.82
CA PHE A 265 -12.53 0.30 -8.12
C PHE A 265 -12.40 -0.06 -9.61
N LEU A 266 -13.50 -0.42 -10.29
CA LEU A 266 -13.49 -0.61 -11.74
C LEU A 266 -13.13 0.69 -12.48
N ILE A 267 -13.72 1.82 -12.08
CA ILE A 267 -13.35 3.15 -12.58
C ILE A 267 -11.87 3.42 -12.31
N ALA A 268 -11.36 3.03 -11.14
CA ALA A 268 -9.96 3.24 -10.78
C ALA A 268 -8.99 2.46 -11.67
N LEU A 269 -9.39 1.26 -12.12
CA LEU A 269 -8.60 0.38 -12.99
C LEU A 269 -8.77 0.66 -14.49
N LEU A 270 -9.83 1.37 -14.88
CA LEU A 270 -10.14 1.67 -16.29
C LEU A 270 -8.98 2.31 -17.06
N PRO A 271 -8.24 3.31 -16.51
CA PRO A 271 -7.09 3.88 -17.22
C PRO A 271 -6.00 2.86 -17.56
N VAL A 272 -5.74 1.91 -16.64
CA VAL A 272 -4.76 0.85 -16.86
C VAL A 272 -5.23 -0.08 -17.98
N ALA A 273 -6.48 -0.54 -17.91
CA ALA A 273 -7.06 -1.42 -18.92
C ALA A 273 -7.03 -0.77 -20.33
N VAL A 274 -7.45 0.49 -20.45
CA VAL A 274 -7.45 1.23 -21.72
C VAL A 274 -6.03 1.35 -22.31
N LEU A 275 -5.04 1.61 -21.47
CA LEU A 275 -3.65 1.76 -21.92
C LEU A 275 -3.03 0.43 -22.36
N LEU A 276 -3.31 -0.66 -21.65
CA LEU A 276 -2.84 -2.00 -22.01
C LEU A 276 -3.49 -2.49 -23.32
N LEU A 277 -4.79 -2.26 -23.52
CA LEU A 277 -5.49 -2.61 -24.77
C LEU A 277 -4.93 -1.85 -25.97
N LYS A 278 -4.61 -0.56 -25.79
CA LYS A 278 -3.97 0.25 -26.86
C LYS A 278 -2.55 -0.19 -27.17
N ALA A 279 -1.78 -0.63 -26.17
CA ALA A 279 -0.41 -1.12 -26.37
C ALA A 279 -0.36 -2.44 -27.16
N GLY A 280 -1.41 -3.27 -27.07
CA GLY A 280 -1.51 -4.55 -27.77
C GLY A 280 -2.04 -4.48 -29.20
N SER A 281 -2.57 -3.33 -29.64
CA SER A 281 -3.03 -3.19 -31.03
C SER A 281 -1.81 -3.08 -31.95
N PRO A 282 -1.56 -4.04 -32.86
CA PRO A 282 -0.47 -3.94 -33.82
C PRO A 282 -0.64 -2.61 -34.55
N ALA A 283 0.43 -1.83 -34.63
CA ALA A 283 0.45 -0.61 -35.42
C ALA A 283 -0.14 -0.98 -36.78
N ARG A 284 -1.35 -0.49 -37.07
CA ARG A 284 -2.03 -0.75 -38.33
C ARG A 284 -1.04 -0.24 -39.36
N ASN A 285 -0.37 -1.17 -40.05
CA ASN A 285 0.67 -0.85 -41.02
C ASN A 285 -0.01 0.08 -42.02
N GLU A 286 0.24 1.39 -41.90
CA GLU A 286 -0.03 2.37 -42.96
C GLU A 286 0.98 2.12 -44.09
N ARG A 287 0.92 0.90 -44.62
CA ARG A 287 1.43 0.50 -45.92
C ARG A 287 0.22 0.11 -46.73
N SER A 288 -0.49 1.10 -47.23
CA SER A 288 -1.31 0.91 -48.42
C SER A 288 -1.20 2.17 -49.27
N HIS A 289 -0.20 2.09 -50.15
CA HIS A 289 -0.22 2.64 -51.49
C HIS A 289 -0.25 4.17 -51.62
N VAL A 290 0.96 4.72 -51.63
CA VAL A 290 1.38 5.56 -52.75
C VAL A 290 1.19 4.75 -54.04
N GLN A 291 0.18 5.12 -54.82
CA GLN A 291 0.18 5.04 -56.28
C GLN A 291 -0.35 6.38 -56.79
#